data_AF-A0AA96NV87-F1
#
_entry.id   AF-A0AA96NV87-F1
#
_cell.length_a   1.000
_cell.length_b   1.000
_cell.length_c   1.000
_cell.angle_alpha   90.00
_cell.angle_beta   90.00
_cell.angle_gamma   90.00
#
_symmetry.space_group_name_H-M   'P 1'
#
loop_
_entity.id
_entity.type
_entity.pdbx_description
1 polymer ?
#
loop_
_entity_poly.entity_id
_entity_poly.type
_entity_poly.pdbx_seq_one_letter_code
_entity_poly.pdbx_strand_id
1 'polypeptide(L)'
;MNKNTQYGKGLFGFFFGLILATGVIGGILYFLNQDTPNAFKGTTEPQKQQTEPEILKPQEKSKPESKPEAEEQPVVVPVEKERPAEEAKPEQKRSEADDDAAAKEKERADKEAKEKSDKAKAEKERADKEKAEKERAVHEAEDEAREAEKALREAEKEDKESAERELRQKLAEKKAELAKKRAEKEKADKEAADKAKKAAELTDKQKARAERKLAEKKAAEKKAAEAKKTETAKTNKPTPEQILNSGSIEKARQEANKGAAKEAKKAEADKQTAKADNAKAEAKTSEGGKKVILQMGSYADRNSADAQRAKLAMLGISSKVVERTNGDKTVYRVQSNSMSSEAAKNVQKDLQKHNINSLMRSAQ
;
A
#
# COMPACT_ATOMS: atom_id res chain seq x y z
N MET A 1 24.82 -26.21 -46.55
CA MET A 1 23.43 -25.75 -46.77
C MET A 1 22.73 -25.63 -45.41
N ASN A 2 22.47 -24.40 -44.94
CA ASN A 2 21.74 -24.18 -43.69
C ASN A 2 20.25 -24.05 -44.00
N LYS A 3 19.44 -24.98 -43.47
CA LYS A 3 17.98 -24.98 -43.60
C LYS A 3 17.41 -24.10 -42.49
N ASN A 4 17.10 -22.84 -42.80
CA ASN A 4 16.30 -21.99 -41.92
C ASN A 4 14.83 -22.39 -42.07
N THR A 5 14.33 -23.24 -41.17
CA THR A 5 12.90 -23.49 -41.03
C THR A 5 12.24 -22.27 -40.41
N GLN A 6 11.45 -21.57 -41.23
CA GLN A 6 10.59 -20.48 -40.82
C GLN A 6 9.48 -21.06 -39.93
N TYR A 7 9.73 -21.13 -38.61
CA TYR A 7 8.70 -21.42 -37.62
C TYR A 7 7.66 -20.30 -37.69
N GLY A 8 6.53 -20.60 -38.33
CA GLY A 8 5.39 -19.71 -38.48
C GLY A 8 4.80 -19.33 -37.11
N LYS A 9 5.23 -18.19 -36.58
CA LYS A 9 4.72 -17.53 -35.37
C LYS A 9 3.26 -17.05 -35.47
N GLY A 10 2.60 -17.22 -36.62
CA GLY A 10 1.31 -16.58 -36.93
C GLY A 10 0.08 -17.28 -36.33
N LEU A 11 0.01 -18.62 -36.36
CA LEU A 11 -1.22 -19.34 -35.98
C LEU A 11 -1.14 -19.96 -34.58
N PHE A 12 -0.05 -20.64 -34.23
CA PHE A 12 0.14 -21.17 -32.87
C PHE A 12 0.23 -20.05 -31.81
N GLY A 13 0.86 -18.92 -32.15
CA GLY A 13 0.87 -17.74 -31.28
C GLY A 13 -0.52 -17.13 -31.08
N PHE A 14 -1.41 -17.24 -32.07
CA PHE A 14 -2.80 -16.80 -31.97
C PHE A 14 -3.60 -17.70 -31.03
N PHE A 15 -3.43 -19.03 -31.08
CA PHE A 15 -4.10 -19.95 -30.15
C PHE A 15 -3.63 -19.73 -28.69
N PHE A 16 -2.33 -19.58 -28.46
CA PHE A 16 -1.82 -19.22 -27.13
C PHE A 16 -2.29 -17.83 -26.68
N GLY A 17 -2.35 -16.86 -27.59
CA GLY A 17 -2.88 -15.52 -27.32
C GLY A 17 -4.37 -15.53 -26.99
N LEU A 18 -5.17 -16.35 -27.67
CA LEU A 18 -6.61 -16.50 -27.43
C LEU A 18 -6.88 -17.11 -26.05
N ILE A 19 -6.13 -18.14 -25.67
CA ILE A 19 -6.24 -18.77 -24.34
C ILE A 19 -5.83 -17.78 -23.25
N LEU A 20 -4.73 -17.04 -23.45
CA LEU A 20 -4.26 -16.04 -22.49
C LEU A 20 -5.25 -14.86 -22.36
N ALA A 21 -5.79 -14.37 -23.47
CA ALA A 21 -6.81 -13.34 -23.47
C ALA A 21 -8.09 -13.79 -22.75
N THR A 22 -8.52 -15.04 -22.98
CA THR A 22 -9.70 -15.61 -22.30
C THR A 22 -9.48 -15.72 -20.79
N GLY A 23 -8.28 -16.14 -20.35
CA GLY A 23 -7.91 -16.19 -18.94
C GLY A 23 -7.93 -14.81 -18.27
N VAL A 24 -7.43 -13.77 -18.95
CA VAL A 24 -7.45 -12.39 -18.44
C VAL A 24 -8.89 -11.87 -18.32
N ILE A 25 -9.74 -12.09 -19.32
CA ILE A 25 -11.15 -11.70 -19.28
C ILE A 25 -11.89 -12.43 -18.16
N GLY A 26 -11.67 -13.75 -18.02
CA GLY A 26 -12.23 -14.55 -16.93
C GLY A 26 -11.79 -14.06 -15.55
N GLY A 27 -10.51 -13.70 -15.39
CA GLY A 27 -9.99 -13.13 -14.15
C GLY A 27 -10.60 -11.76 -13.80
N ILE A 28 -10.80 -10.89 -14.80
CA ILE A 28 -11.47 -9.59 -14.60
C ILE A 28 -12.95 -9.78 -14.25
N LEU A 29 -13.65 -10.71 -14.90
CA LEU A 29 -15.05 -11.03 -14.59
C LEU A 29 -15.21 -11.64 -13.20
N TYR A 30 -14.28 -12.52 -12.79
CA TYR A 30 -14.25 -13.10 -11.46
C TYR A 30 -14.02 -12.01 -10.40
N PHE A 31 -13.06 -11.12 -10.64
CA PHE A 31 -12.75 -9.99 -9.74
C PHE A 31 -13.92 -8.99 -9.66
N LEU A 32 -14.55 -8.66 -10.79
CA LEU A 32 -15.77 -7.83 -10.81
C LEU A 32 -16.92 -8.49 -10.06
N ASN A 33 -17.11 -9.80 -10.20
CA ASN A 33 -18.15 -10.55 -9.48
C ASN A 33 -17.84 -10.68 -7.97
N GLN A 34 -16.57 -10.55 -7.57
CA GLN A 34 -16.16 -10.60 -6.18
C GLN A 34 -16.29 -9.23 -5.48
N ASP A 35 -16.08 -8.13 -6.22
CA ASP A 35 -16.19 -6.76 -5.71
C ASP A 35 -17.53 -6.05 -6.00
N THR A 36 -18.50 -6.74 -6.64
CA THR A 36 -19.86 -6.20 -6.84
C THR A 36 -21.00 -7.06 -6.30
N PRO A 37 -21.03 -7.41 -5.00
CA PRO A 37 -22.31 -7.73 -4.40
C PRO A 37 -23.11 -6.43 -4.32
N ASN A 38 -24.17 -6.33 -5.13
CA ASN A 38 -25.31 -5.39 -5.01
C ASN A 38 -25.33 -4.10 -5.85
N ALA A 39 -24.64 -4.01 -7.00
CA ALA A 39 -24.80 -2.86 -7.90
C ALA A 39 -25.86 -3.03 -9.02
N PHE A 40 -26.55 -4.18 -9.11
CA PHE A 40 -27.60 -4.38 -10.12
C PHE A 40 -28.72 -5.32 -9.63
N LYS A 41 -29.45 -4.87 -8.61
CA LYS A 41 -30.84 -5.27 -8.36
C LYS A 41 -31.70 -4.02 -8.29
N GLY A 42 -31.70 -3.29 -9.39
CA GLY A 42 -32.70 -2.27 -9.70
C GLY A 42 -33.49 -2.78 -10.89
N THR A 43 -34.68 -3.30 -10.63
CA THR A 43 -35.84 -3.39 -11.52
C THR A 43 -35.57 -3.32 -13.03
N THR A 44 -35.39 -4.48 -13.64
CA THR A 44 -35.79 -4.67 -15.05
C THR A 44 -37.12 -5.41 -15.04
N GLU A 45 -38.20 -4.65 -14.77
CA GLU A 45 -39.51 -5.05 -15.26
C GLU A 45 -39.45 -5.09 -16.80
N PRO A 46 -40.02 -6.11 -17.46
CA PRO A 46 -40.27 -6.03 -18.88
C PRO A 46 -41.35 -4.96 -19.10
N GLN A 47 -40.97 -3.78 -19.60
CA GLN A 47 -41.93 -2.84 -20.15
C GLN A 47 -42.65 -3.51 -21.32
N LYS A 48 -43.85 -3.99 -21.02
CA LYS A 48 -44.84 -4.34 -22.03
C LYS A 48 -45.30 -3.03 -22.68
N GLN A 49 -44.83 -2.88 -23.91
CA GLN A 49 -45.35 -2.04 -24.96
C GLN A 49 -46.89 -2.04 -24.95
N GLN A 50 -47.49 -0.94 -24.52
CA GLN A 50 -48.92 -0.68 -24.64
C GLN A 50 -49.08 0.50 -25.60
N THR A 51 -49.27 0.16 -26.88
CA THR A 51 -49.73 1.09 -27.91
C THR A 51 -51.21 0.86 -28.12
N GLU A 52 -52.06 1.77 -27.63
CA GLU A 52 -53.38 1.96 -28.22
C GLU A 52 -53.72 3.46 -28.19
N PRO A 53 -54.00 4.08 -29.35
CA PRO A 53 -53.95 5.53 -29.50
C PRO A 53 -55.15 6.25 -28.88
N GLU A 54 -54.82 7.38 -28.26
CA GLU A 54 -55.70 8.43 -27.79
C GLU A 54 -56.57 8.94 -28.96
N ILE A 55 -57.89 8.75 -28.87
CA ILE A 55 -58.86 9.43 -29.73
C ILE A 55 -59.97 10.02 -28.85
N LEU A 56 -59.86 11.33 -28.64
CA LEU A 56 -60.93 12.34 -28.54
C LEU A 56 -62.38 11.82 -28.46
N LYS A 57 -63.04 12.05 -27.31
CA LYS A 57 -64.15 13.02 -27.22
C LYS A 57 -64.53 13.39 -25.77
N PRO A 58 -65.10 14.61 -25.58
CA PRO A 58 -65.07 15.38 -24.33
C PRO A 58 -66.44 15.46 -23.62
N GLN A 59 -66.46 16.20 -22.49
CA GLN A 59 -67.64 16.65 -21.70
C GLN A 59 -68.07 15.63 -20.62
N GLU A 60 -68.37 15.97 -19.37
CA GLU A 60 -68.66 17.27 -18.75
C GLU A 60 -68.69 17.10 -17.21
N LYS A 61 -68.52 18.23 -16.51
CA LYS A 61 -69.14 18.59 -15.22
C LYS A 61 -68.61 18.02 -13.87
N SER A 62 -68.03 18.99 -13.14
CA SER A 62 -68.31 19.34 -11.74
C SER A 62 -67.34 18.87 -10.64
N LYS A 63 -66.36 19.74 -10.41
CA LYS A 63 -65.78 20.17 -9.12
C LYS A 63 -66.89 20.74 -8.18
N PRO A 64 -66.64 21.11 -6.90
CA PRO A 64 -65.78 20.55 -5.82
C PRO A 64 -66.56 20.44 -4.47
N GLU A 65 -65.81 20.25 -3.37
CA GLU A 65 -66.11 20.57 -1.95
C GLU A 65 -66.78 19.45 -1.15
N SER A 66 -66.35 19.07 0.06
CA SER A 66 -65.37 19.66 0.99
C SER A 66 -64.88 18.62 2.02
N LYS A 67 -63.73 19.01 2.59
CA LYS A 67 -62.90 18.57 3.72
C LYS A 67 -63.62 18.08 5.03
N PRO A 68 -62.87 17.64 6.07
CA PRO A 68 -63.15 16.45 6.89
C PRO A 68 -63.36 16.77 8.39
N GLU A 69 -63.80 15.79 9.18
CA GLU A 69 -63.60 15.74 10.64
C GLU A 69 -63.93 14.29 11.06
N ALA A 70 -62.98 13.48 11.56
CA ALA A 70 -62.52 13.45 12.97
C ALA A 70 -63.74 13.34 13.90
N GLU A 71 -63.96 12.26 14.64
CA GLU A 71 -63.15 11.82 15.77
C GLU A 71 -63.71 10.49 16.30
N GLU A 72 -62.79 9.68 16.84
CA GLU A 72 -62.90 8.90 18.09
C GLU A 72 -64.11 7.97 18.33
N GLN A 73 -63.91 6.65 18.31
CA GLN A 73 -63.44 5.77 19.41
C GLN A 73 -64.59 4.92 19.99
N PRO A 74 -64.29 3.76 20.62
CA PRO A 74 -65.05 2.52 20.45
C PRO A 74 -65.84 2.10 21.71
N VAL A 75 -66.05 0.78 21.88
CA VAL A 75 -66.61 0.05 23.05
C VAL A 75 -68.17 0.02 23.05
N VAL A 76 -68.93 -1.08 23.20
CA VAL A 76 -68.99 -2.18 24.20
C VAL A 76 -69.93 -3.31 23.65
N VAL A 77 -69.51 -4.59 23.70
CA VAL A 77 -69.95 -5.70 24.59
C VAL A 77 -71.46 -6.09 24.56
N PRO A 78 -71.79 -7.38 24.34
CA PRO A 78 -73.16 -7.92 24.19
C PRO A 78 -73.72 -8.53 25.49
N VAL A 79 -75.01 -8.33 25.79
CA VAL A 79 -75.76 -9.05 26.86
C VAL A 79 -77.27 -9.12 26.55
N GLU A 80 -77.82 -10.35 26.67
CA GLU A 80 -79.20 -10.81 27.03
C GLU A 80 -80.45 -10.24 26.32
N LYS A 81 -81.26 -11.03 25.61
CA LYS A 81 -82.25 -12.07 26.03
C LYS A 81 -83.60 -11.48 26.47
N GLU A 82 -84.63 -11.60 25.63
CA GLU A 82 -86.02 -11.78 26.08
C GLU A 82 -86.92 -12.41 24.98
N ARG A 83 -87.94 -13.13 25.44
CA ARG A 83 -88.90 -14.03 24.75
C ARG A 83 -90.14 -13.22 24.27
N PRO A 84 -91.04 -13.71 23.40
CA PRO A 84 -92.12 -14.66 23.76
C PRO A 84 -92.38 -15.74 22.67
N ALA A 85 -92.66 -17.03 22.96
CA ALA A 85 -93.90 -17.68 23.42
C ALA A 85 -95.05 -17.73 22.38
N GLU A 86 -95.28 -18.90 21.76
CA GLU A 86 -96.58 -19.54 21.41
C GLU A 86 -96.26 -20.90 20.71
N GLU A 87 -96.35 -22.05 21.37
CA GLU A 87 -97.52 -22.94 21.56
C GLU A 87 -98.05 -23.62 20.28
N ALA A 88 -97.71 -24.91 20.08
CA ALA A 88 -98.62 -25.98 19.62
C ALA A 88 -97.88 -27.35 19.51
N LYS A 89 -98.36 -28.33 20.29
CA LYS A 89 -98.13 -29.80 20.18
C LYS A 89 -98.93 -30.36 18.97
N PRO A 90 -98.69 -31.59 18.45
CA PRO A 90 -98.82 -32.87 19.18
C PRO A 90 -97.65 -33.85 18.89
N GLU A 91 -97.04 -34.49 19.89
CA GLU A 91 -97.40 -35.80 20.47
C GLU A 91 -97.38 -36.99 19.49
N GLN A 92 -96.29 -37.79 19.52
CA GLN A 92 -96.36 -39.22 19.19
C GLN A 92 -95.29 -40.05 19.91
N LYS A 93 -95.82 -41.00 20.70
CA LYS A 93 -95.34 -42.21 21.37
C LYS A 93 -93.90 -42.71 21.15
N ARG A 94 -93.23 -43.01 22.27
CA ARG A 94 -92.14 -43.99 22.41
C ARG A 94 -92.64 -45.41 22.08
N SER A 95 -91.77 -46.22 21.48
CA SER A 95 -91.80 -47.68 21.60
C SER A 95 -90.39 -48.18 21.90
N GLU A 96 -90.28 -49.01 22.94
CA GLU A 96 -89.10 -49.73 23.39
C GLU A 96 -88.71 -50.79 22.35
N ALA A 97 -87.71 -50.50 21.51
CA ALA A 97 -87.03 -51.48 20.65
C ALA A 97 -85.61 -51.04 20.22
N ASP A 98 -84.97 -50.12 20.96
CA ASP A 98 -83.74 -49.43 20.54
C ASP A 98 -82.50 -49.66 21.45
N ASP A 99 -82.59 -50.47 22.52
CA ASP A 99 -81.45 -50.66 23.43
C ASP A 99 -80.35 -51.60 22.89
N ASP A 100 -80.69 -52.62 22.08
CA ASP A 100 -79.69 -53.56 21.52
C ASP A 100 -78.95 -52.97 20.30
N ALA A 101 -79.65 -52.14 19.50
CA ALA A 101 -79.06 -51.42 18.38
C ALA A 101 -78.13 -50.29 18.86
N ALA A 102 -78.54 -49.54 19.89
CA ALA A 102 -77.72 -48.49 20.50
C ALA A 102 -76.47 -49.06 21.21
N ALA A 103 -76.56 -50.23 21.85
CA ALA A 103 -75.41 -50.90 22.46
C ALA A 103 -74.37 -51.36 21.42
N LYS A 104 -74.81 -51.93 20.29
CA LYS A 104 -73.92 -52.33 19.19
C LYS A 104 -73.29 -51.15 18.45
N GLU A 105 -74.00 -50.04 18.33
CA GLU A 105 -73.48 -48.81 17.74
C GLU A 105 -72.44 -48.15 18.66
N LYS A 106 -72.68 -48.16 19.98
CA LYS A 106 -71.71 -47.67 20.97
C LYS A 106 -70.44 -48.52 21.03
N GLU A 107 -70.54 -49.85 20.95
CA GLU A 107 -69.37 -50.75 20.90
C GLU A 107 -68.54 -50.56 19.62
N ARG A 108 -69.21 -50.30 18.48
CA ARG A 108 -68.53 -49.95 17.22
C ARG A 108 -67.85 -48.59 17.29
N ALA A 109 -68.50 -47.59 17.88
CA ALA A 109 -67.91 -46.27 18.09
C ALA A 109 -66.70 -46.32 19.02
N ASP A 110 -66.74 -47.11 20.10
CA ASP A 110 -65.61 -47.30 21.02
C ASP A 110 -64.45 -48.05 20.36
N LYS A 111 -64.72 -49.06 19.52
CA LYS A 111 -63.69 -49.75 18.72
C LYS A 111 -63.04 -48.83 17.69
N GLU A 112 -63.83 -48.03 16.98
CA GLU A 112 -63.32 -47.08 15.99
C GLU A 112 -62.51 -45.94 16.63
N ALA A 113 -62.95 -45.46 17.80
CA ALA A 113 -62.22 -44.47 18.58
C ALA A 113 -60.87 -45.02 19.09
N LYS A 114 -60.85 -46.28 19.55
CA LYS A 114 -59.62 -46.95 19.99
C LYS A 114 -58.64 -47.18 18.84
N GLU A 115 -59.12 -47.63 17.68
CA GLU A 115 -58.30 -47.83 16.49
C GLU A 115 -57.70 -46.50 15.97
N LYS A 116 -58.49 -45.41 15.98
CA LYS A 116 -57.99 -44.07 15.66
C LYS A 116 -56.93 -43.58 16.66
N SER A 117 -57.10 -43.85 17.95
CA SER A 117 -56.12 -43.53 18.99
C SER A 117 -54.82 -44.32 18.82
N ASP A 118 -54.91 -45.62 18.58
CA ASP A 118 -53.74 -46.48 18.38
C ASP A 118 -52.98 -46.11 17.11
N LYS A 119 -53.69 -45.76 16.03
CA LYS A 119 -53.09 -45.25 14.78
C LYS A 119 -52.41 -43.90 14.98
N ALA A 120 -53.03 -42.97 15.71
CA ALA A 120 -52.43 -41.67 16.02
C ALA A 120 -51.17 -41.80 16.88
N LYS A 121 -51.16 -42.75 17.84
CA LYS A 121 -49.98 -43.03 18.67
C LYS A 121 -48.84 -43.65 17.85
N ALA A 122 -49.14 -44.59 16.95
CA ALA A 122 -48.16 -45.19 16.07
C ALA A 122 -47.56 -44.18 15.07
N GLU A 123 -48.38 -43.25 14.56
CA GLU A 123 -47.92 -42.18 13.67
C GLU A 123 -47.01 -41.18 14.41
N LYS A 124 -47.37 -40.81 15.65
CA LYS A 124 -46.53 -39.97 16.51
C LYS A 124 -45.18 -40.63 16.83
N GLU A 125 -45.16 -41.91 17.18
CA GLU A 125 -43.93 -42.64 17.47
C GLU A 125 -43.00 -42.74 16.24
N ARG A 126 -43.57 -42.90 15.04
CA ARG A 126 -42.81 -42.87 13.78
C ARG A 126 -42.24 -41.47 13.51
N ALA A 127 -43.02 -40.42 13.73
CA ALA A 127 -42.55 -39.04 13.56
C ALA A 127 -41.44 -38.69 14.57
N ASP A 128 -41.56 -39.13 15.83
CA ASP A 128 -40.54 -38.92 16.86
C ASP A 128 -39.25 -39.69 16.52
N LYS A 129 -39.36 -40.92 16.00
CA LYS A 129 -38.21 -41.72 15.56
C LYS A 129 -37.52 -41.12 14.32
N GLU A 130 -38.29 -40.67 13.33
CA GLU A 130 -37.75 -40.00 12.14
C GLU A 130 -37.04 -38.67 12.52
N LYS A 131 -37.61 -37.91 13.46
CA LYS A 131 -36.97 -36.69 13.97
C LYS A 131 -35.66 -37.01 14.68
N ALA A 132 -35.63 -38.05 15.52
CA ALA A 132 -34.41 -38.45 16.22
C ALA A 132 -33.31 -38.95 15.27
N GLU A 133 -33.68 -39.65 14.20
CA GLU A 133 -32.75 -40.11 13.16
C GLU A 133 -32.18 -38.93 12.35
N LYS A 134 -33.03 -37.96 11.96
CA LYS A 134 -32.58 -36.73 11.31
C LYS A 134 -31.63 -35.92 12.20
N GLU A 135 -31.93 -35.82 13.49
CA GLU A 135 -31.10 -35.08 14.45
C GLU A 135 -29.73 -35.74 14.65
N ARG A 136 -29.67 -37.07 14.67
CA ARG A 136 -28.41 -37.82 14.67
C ARG A 136 -27.61 -37.64 13.38
N ALA A 137 -28.25 -37.70 12.22
CA ALA A 137 -27.59 -37.50 10.94
C ALA A 137 -27.03 -36.08 10.80
N VAL A 138 -27.72 -35.07 11.34
CA VAL A 138 -27.20 -33.69 11.39
C VAL A 138 -25.99 -33.59 12.31
N HIS A 139 -26.02 -34.19 13.49
CA HIS A 139 -24.87 -34.17 14.41
C HIS A 139 -23.64 -34.88 13.81
N GLU A 140 -23.85 -36.02 13.15
CA GLU A 140 -22.77 -36.74 12.47
C GLU A 140 -22.17 -35.93 11.32
N ALA A 141 -23.01 -35.30 10.49
CA ALA A 141 -22.54 -34.42 9.42
C ALA A 141 -21.81 -33.17 9.96
N GLU A 142 -22.23 -32.64 11.11
CA GLU A 142 -21.58 -31.50 11.76
C GLU A 142 -20.21 -31.87 12.34
N ASP A 143 -20.08 -33.06 12.94
CA ASP A 143 -18.80 -33.59 13.42
C ASP A 143 -17.82 -33.86 12.26
N GLU A 144 -18.30 -34.43 11.15
CA GLU A 144 -17.50 -34.62 9.93
C GLU A 144 -17.05 -33.28 9.32
N ALA A 145 -17.94 -32.29 9.26
CA ALA A 145 -17.61 -30.95 8.79
C ALA A 145 -16.56 -30.29 9.68
N ARG A 146 -16.64 -30.48 11.00
CA ARG A 146 -15.68 -29.94 11.97
C ARG A 146 -14.29 -30.56 11.85
N GLU A 147 -14.21 -31.87 11.65
CA GLU A 147 -12.93 -32.55 11.41
C GLU A 147 -12.34 -32.18 10.04
N ALA A 148 -13.17 -32.02 9.00
CA ALA A 148 -12.72 -31.51 7.70
C ALA A 148 -12.19 -30.07 7.79
N GLU A 149 -12.87 -29.17 8.51
CA GLU A 149 -12.40 -27.80 8.73
C GLU A 149 -11.08 -27.76 9.51
N LYS A 150 -10.95 -28.63 10.52
CA LYS A 150 -9.71 -28.76 11.30
C LYS A 150 -8.55 -29.26 10.45
N ALA A 151 -8.78 -30.26 9.59
CA ALA A 151 -7.76 -30.77 8.66
C ALA A 151 -7.33 -29.70 7.64
N LEU A 152 -8.28 -28.93 7.08
CA LEU A 152 -7.97 -27.80 6.19
C LEU A 152 -7.15 -26.72 6.90
N ARG A 153 -7.48 -26.42 8.16
CA ARG A 153 -6.75 -25.43 8.96
C ARG A 153 -5.34 -25.89 9.34
N GLU A 154 -5.13 -27.18 9.51
CA GLU A 154 -3.82 -27.77 9.75
C GLU A 154 -2.96 -27.71 8.48
N ALA A 155 -3.52 -28.08 7.33
CA ALA A 155 -2.86 -27.94 6.03
C ALA A 155 -2.47 -26.49 5.73
N GLU A 156 -3.36 -25.52 5.98
CA GLU A 156 -3.07 -24.09 5.78
C GLU A 156 -1.93 -23.60 6.70
N LYS A 157 -1.86 -24.12 7.94
CA LYS A 157 -0.76 -23.80 8.86
C LYS A 157 0.58 -24.36 8.36
N GLU A 158 0.60 -25.60 7.86
CA GLU A 158 1.80 -26.20 7.29
C GLU A 158 2.29 -25.46 6.05
N ASP A 159 1.37 -25.07 5.15
CA ASP A 159 1.67 -24.24 3.98
C ASP A 159 2.25 -22.89 4.40
N LYS A 160 1.63 -22.24 5.40
CA LYS A 160 2.13 -20.95 5.92
C LYS A 160 3.50 -21.08 6.59
N GLU A 161 3.72 -22.14 7.35
CA GLU A 161 5.00 -22.39 8.01
C GLU A 161 6.10 -22.72 7.00
N SER A 162 5.78 -23.50 5.96
CA SER A 162 6.72 -23.79 4.87
C SER A 162 7.12 -22.53 4.10
N ALA A 163 6.14 -21.66 3.79
CA ALA A 163 6.39 -20.37 3.16
C ALA A 163 7.25 -19.44 4.05
N GLU A 164 7.00 -19.41 5.35
CA GLU A 164 7.80 -18.64 6.31
C GLU A 164 9.24 -19.18 6.43
N ARG A 165 9.41 -20.51 6.45
CA ARG A 165 10.73 -21.15 6.45
C ARG A 165 11.51 -20.81 5.17
N GLU A 166 10.86 -20.86 4.01
CA GLU A 166 11.48 -20.50 2.74
C GLU A 166 11.91 -19.01 2.70
N LEU A 167 11.03 -18.10 3.16
CA LEU A 167 11.35 -16.68 3.31
C LEU A 167 12.54 -16.48 4.25
N ARG A 168 12.56 -17.16 5.39
CA ARG A 168 13.66 -17.08 6.36
C ARG A 168 14.97 -17.62 5.78
N GLN A 169 14.92 -18.68 4.98
CA GLN A 169 16.10 -19.21 4.28
C GLN A 169 16.63 -18.21 3.23
N LYS A 170 15.75 -17.64 2.40
CA LYS A 170 16.12 -16.59 1.43
C LYS A 170 16.73 -15.35 2.10
N LEU A 171 16.19 -14.95 3.26
CA LEU A 171 16.75 -13.84 4.05
C LEU A 171 18.10 -14.20 4.66
N ALA A 172 18.28 -15.43 5.15
CA ALA A 172 19.55 -15.90 5.67
C ALA A 172 20.62 -15.96 4.57
N GLU A 173 20.27 -16.44 3.38
CA GLU A 173 21.16 -16.48 2.22
C GLU A 173 21.58 -15.07 1.78
N LYS A 174 20.64 -14.13 1.64
CA LYS A 174 20.97 -12.72 1.34
C LYS A 174 21.85 -12.09 2.41
N LYS A 175 21.60 -12.37 3.69
CA LYS A 175 22.46 -11.90 4.79
C LYS A 175 23.86 -12.49 4.69
N ALA A 176 23.99 -13.78 4.39
CA ALA A 176 25.28 -14.43 4.20
C ALA A 176 26.04 -13.88 2.99
N GLU A 177 25.37 -13.61 1.87
CA GLU A 177 25.96 -12.99 0.69
C GLU A 177 26.46 -11.57 1.00
N LEU A 178 25.66 -10.76 1.70
CA LEU A 178 26.07 -9.42 2.14
C LEU A 178 27.26 -9.47 3.11
N ALA A 179 27.29 -10.44 4.02
CA ALA A 179 28.42 -10.65 4.92
C ALA A 179 29.69 -11.04 4.14
N LYS A 180 29.59 -11.92 3.15
CA LYS A 180 30.70 -12.27 2.25
C LYS A 180 31.22 -11.04 1.49
N LYS A 181 30.33 -10.24 0.90
CA LYS A 181 30.68 -8.99 0.22
C LYS A 181 31.37 -7.99 1.14
N ARG A 182 30.91 -7.87 2.40
CA ARG A 182 31.56 -7.00 3.40
C ARG A 182 32.95 -7.51 3.79
N ALA A 183 33.10 -8.81 4.00
CA ALA A 183 34.40 -9.41 4.32
C ALA A 183 35.40 -9.27 3.17
N GLU A 184 34.95 -9.42 1.92
CA GLU A 184 35.78 -9.19 0.73
C GLU A 184 36.19 -7.72 0.62
N LYS A 185 35.26 -6.78 0.82
CA LYS A 185 35.57 -5.36 0.84
C LYS A 185 36.58 -5.01 1.94
N GLU A 186 36.42 -5.54 3.15
CA GLU A 186 37.35 -5.31 4.24
C GLU A 186 38.75 -5.86 3.94
N LYS A 187 38.85 -7.02 3.27
CA LYS A 187 40.13 -7.55 2.79
C LYS A 187 40.77 -6.64 1.75
N ALA A 188 39.99 -6.15 0.78
CA ALA A 188 40.47 -5.21 -0.23
C ALA A 188 40.94 -3.89 0.39
N ASP A 189 40.20 -3.35 1.37
CA ASP A 189 40.55 -2.12 2.09
C ASP A 189 41.84 -2.31 2.91
N LYS A 190 42.03 -3.46 3.57
CA LYS A 190 43.28 -3.79 4.27
C LYS A 190 44.46 -3.91 3.30
N GLU A 191 44.28 -4.59 2.17
CA GLU A 191 45.34 -4.71 1.15
C GLU A 191 45.73 -3.34 0.56
N ALA A 192 44.74 -2.47 0.32
CA ALA A 192 44.97 -1.11 -0.14
C ALA A 192 45.72 -0.28 0.92
N ALA A 193 45.36 -0.42 2.19
CA ALA A 193 46.05 0.26 3.30
C ALA A 193 47.51 -0.20 3.45
N ASP A 194 47.79 -1.50 3.31
CA ASP A 194 49.15 -2.04 3.37
C ASP A 194 50.00 -1.58 2.18
N LYS A 195 49.42 -1.52 0.97
CA LYS A 195 50.09 -0.94 -0.22
C LYS A 195 50.40 0.55 -0.01
N ALA A 196 49.47 1.31 0.56
CA ALA A 196 49.68 2.73 0.85
C ALA A 196 50.79 2.95 1.90
N LYS A 197 50.81 2.16 2.98
CA LYS A 197 51.89 2.20 3.98
C LYS A 197 53.25 1.90 3.36
N LYS A 198 53.32 0.86 2.52
CA LYS A 198 54.57 0.48 1.84
C LYS A 198 55.05 1.54 0.85
N ALA A 199 54.13 2.22 0.16
CA ALA A 199 54.46 3.35 -0.71
C ALA A 199 54.97 4.57 0.09
N ALA A 200 54.36 4.88 1.23
CA ALA A 200 54.82 5.94 2.13
C ALA A 200 56.24 5.66 2.67
N GLU A 201 56.49 4.43 3.15
CA GLU A 201 57.81 4.04 3.66
C GLU A 201 58.92 4.16 2.60
N LEU A 202 58.64 3.76 1.35
CA LEU A 202 59.59 3.93 0.25
C LEU A 202 59.88 5.41 -0.06
N THR A 203 58.86 6.27 0.04
CA THR A 203 59.00 7.71 -0.18
C THR A 203 59.84 8.36 0.93
N ASP A 204 59.59 8.02 2.19
CA ASP A 204 60.38 8.49 3.33
C ASP A 204 61.83 8.03 3.26
N LYS A 205 62.07 6.77 2.85
CA LYS A 205 63.41 6.22 2.67
C LYS A 205 64.19 6.92 1.55
N GLN A 206 63.52 7.30 0.46
CA GLN A 206 64.13 8.10 -0.61
C GLN A 206 64.48 9.51 -0.15
N LYS A 207 63.59 10.15 0.61
CA LYS A 207 63.81 11.49 1.18
C LYS A 207 64.99 11.51 2.15
N ALA A 208 65.08 10.51 3.04
CA ALA A 208 66.21 10.34 3.95
C ALA A 208 67.55 10.12 3.23
N ARG A 209 67.55 9.36 2.11
CA ARG A 209 68.75 9.14 1.29
C ARG A 209 69.21 10.42 0.59
N ALA A 210 68.27 11.24 0.12
CA ALA A 210 68.57 12.54 -0.48
C ALA A 210 69.15 13.54 0.53
N GLU A 211 68.58 13.60 1.75
CA GLU A 211 69.11 14.44 2.83
C GLU A 211 70.51 14.00 3.28
N ARG A 212 70.78 12.68 3.37
CA ARG A 212 72.14 12.16 3.64
C ARG A 212 73.15 12.58 2.58
N LYS A 213 72.79 12.47 1.29
CA LYS A 213 73.66 12.92 0.18
C LYS A 213 73.93 14.43 0.22
N LEU A 214 72.94 15.23 0.61
CA LEU A 214 73.10 16.68 0.72
C LEU A 214 73.99 17.07 1.91
N ALA A 215 73.83 16.37 3.04
CA ALA A 215 74.67 16.56 4.22
C ALA A 215 76.13 16.14 3.96
N GLU A 216 76.33 15.04 3.23
CA GLU A 216 77.66 14.58 2.81
C GLU A 216 78.34 15.59 1.87
N LYS A 217 77.61 16.14 0.88
CA LYS A 217 78.13 17.23 0.04
C LYS A 217 78.50 18.48 0.86
N LYS A 218 77.65 18.89 1.80
CA LYS A 218 77.95 20.04 2.68
C LYS A 218 79.12 19.78 3.63
N ALA A 219 79.31 18.54 4.08
CA ALA A 219 80.44 18.15 4.90
C ALA A 219 81.76 18.10 4.10
N ALA A 220 81.70 17.64 2.84
CA ALA A 220 82.82 17.67 1.92
C ALA A 220 83.21 19.11 1.52
N GLU A 221 82.23 19.99 1.32
CA GLU A 221 82.47 21.42 1.07
C GLU A 221 83.08 22.13 2.29
N LYS A 222 82.63 21.80 3.52
CA LYS A 222 83.28 22.29 4.74
C LYS A 222 84.70 21.76 4.91
N LYS A 223 84.98 20.48 4.60
CA LYS A 223 86.35 19.93 4.61
C LYS A 223 87.24 20.54 3.53
N ALA A 224 86.69 20.89 2.36
CA ALA A 224 87.42 21.59 1.30
C ALA A 224 87.70 23.06 1.65
N ALA A 225 86.81 23.70 2.42
CA ALA A 225 87.03 25.05 2.95
C ALA A 225 88.03 25.09 4.12
N GLU A 226 88.12 24.02 4.90
CA GLU A 226 89.08 23.88 6.00
C GLU A 226 90.51 23.59 5.49
N ALA A 227 90.65 22.89 4.35
CA ALA A 227 91.93 22.67 3.67
C ALA A 227 92.51 23.91 2.93
N LYS A 228 91.79 25.04 2.91
CA LYS A 228 92.27 26.32 2.32
C LYS A 228 92.56 27.42 3.35
N LYS A 229 92.67 27.07 4.64
CA LYS A 229 93.08 28.01 5.70
C LYS A 229 94.50 27.71 6.23
N THR A 230 95.46 27.64 5.33
CA THR A 230 96.88 27.92 5.62
C THR A 230 97.49 28.57 4.39
N GLU A 231 97.19 29.85 4.16
CA GLU A 231 98.21 30.85 3.81
C GLU A 231 97.60 32.25 3.70
N THR A 232 98.33 33.18 4.31
CA THR A 232 98.48 34.60 4.00
C THR A 232 97.25 35.54 4.05
N ALA A 233 97.27 36.34 5.11
CA ALA A 233 96.55 37.60 5.26
C ALA A 233 97.23 38.75 4.47
N LYS A 234 96.36 39.68 4.01
CA LYS A 234 96.60 41.07 3.52
C LYS A 234 97.04 41.25 2.05
N THR A 235 96.16 41.82 1.22
CA THR A 235 96.24 43.23 0.71
C THR A 235 95.16 43.57 -0.35
N ASN A 236 94.41 44.65 -0.08
CA ASN A 236 93.82 45.69 -0.94
C ASN A 236 93.49 45.51 -2.45
N LYS A 237 92.21 45.84 -2.74
CA LYS A 237 91.60 46.67 -3.83
C LYS A 237 90.70 46.00 -4.89
N PRO A 238 89.56 46.67 -5.23
CA PRO A 238 88.44 46.10 -5.99
C PRO A 238 88.58 46.26 -7.51
N THR A 239 87.94 45.37 -8.26
CA THR A 239 87.82 45.45 -9.72
C THR A 239 86.59 46.27 -10.15
N PRO A 240 86.67 47.08 -11.22
CA PRO A 240 85.68 48.11 -11.59
C PRO A 240 84.27 47.67 -11.98
N GLU A 241 83.97 46.36 -12.08
CA GLU A 241 82.68 45.88 -12.63
C GLU A 241 81.59 45.64 -11.58
N GLN A 242 81.90 45.67 -10.27
CA GLN A 242 80.89 45.46 -9.21
C GLN A 242 80.37 46.77 -8.58
N ILE A 243 80.90 47.93 -8.97
CA ILE A 243 80.38 49.24 -8.55
C ILE A 243 79.11 49.61 -9.33
N LEU A 244 78.90 49.03 -10.52
CA LEU A 244 77.79 49.41 -11.42
C LEU A 244 76.44 48.73 -11.12
N ASN A 245 76.37 47.74 -10.21
CA ASN A 245 75.14 46.97 -9.94
C ASN A 245 74.59 47.10 -8.51
N SER A 246 75.07 48.04 -7.71
CA SER A 246 74.49 48.34 -6.39
C SER A 246 73.20 49.17 -6.48
N GLY A 247 72.19 48.60 -7.15
CA GLY A 247 70.83 49.10 -7.15
C GLY A 247 70.02 48.65 -5.93
N SER A 248 70.47 49.00 -4.72
CA SER A 248 69.70 48.99 -3.46
C SER A 248 69.26 47.63 -2.85
N ILE A 249 69.98 47.18 -1.82
CA ILE A 249 69.63 46.04 -0.93
C ILE A 249 68.42 46.35 -0.02
N GLU A 250 68.06 47.62 0.13
CA GLU A 250 67.01 48.08 1.05
C GLU A 250 65.57 47.82 0.55
N LYS A 251 65.38 47.55 -0.75
CA LYS A 251 64.04 47.39 -1.35
C LYS A 251 63.53 45.94 -1.34
N ALA A 252 64.42 44.94 -1.24
CA ALA A 252 64.04 43.54 -1.10
C ALA A 252 63.66 43.14 0.34
N ARG A 253 64.04 43.95 1.35
CA ARG A 253 63.68 43.73 2.77
C ARG A 253 62.37 44.39 3.18
N GLN A 254 61.87 45.37 2.42
CA GLN A 254 60.57 46.00 2.67
C GLN A 254 59.38 45.26 2.06
N GLU A 255 59.59 44.40 1.05
CA GLU A 255 58.51 43.59 0.44
C GLU A 255 58.28 42.25 1.17
N ALA A 256 59.23 41.80 1.99
CA ALA A 256 59.09 40.59 2.80
C ALA A 256 58.42 40.81 4.18
N ASN A 257 58.14 42.06 4.57
CA ASN A 257 57.62 42.41 5.90
C ASN A 257 56.31 43.23 5.89
N LYS A 258 55.51 43.08 4.81
CA LYS A 258 54.18 43.72 4.69
C LYS A 258 53.04 42.73 4.41
N GLY A 259 53.20 41.47 4.83
CA GLY A 259 52.21 40.41 4.70
C GLY A 259 51.72 39.80 6.03
N ALA A 260 52.16 40.31 7.18
CA ALA A 260 51.89 39.70 8.50
C ALA A 260 51.03 40.57 9.42
N ALA A 261 50.03 41.29 8.88
CA ALA A 261 48.97 41.91 9.67
C ALA A 261 47.72 42.16 8.81
N LYS A 262 46.93 41.11 8.57
CA LYS A 262 45.47 41.12 8.32
C LYS A 262 45.03 39.77 7.75
N GLU A 263 44.76 38.78 8.61
CA GLU A 263 43.71 37.78 8.35
C GLU A 263 43.40 36.93 9.59
N ALA A 264 43.08 37.61 10.70
CA ALA A 264 42.27 37.03 11.77
C ALA A 264 40.82 37.46 11.56
N LYS A 265 40.17 36.95 10.50
CA LYS A 265 38.70 36.94 10.32
C LYS A 265 38.28 36.19 9.04
N LYS A 266 38.34 34.85 9.04
CA LYS A 266 37.38 33.93 8.36
C LYS A 266 37.89 32.50 8.30
N ALA A 267 37.65 31.77 9.38
CA ALA A 267 37.35 30.33 9.48
C ALA A 267 37.04 30.21 10.99
N GLU A 268 35.94 29.66 11.46
CA GLU A 268 35.26 28.46 11.04
C GLU A 268 33.92 28.51 11.78
N ALA A 269 32.82 28.47 11.03
CA ALA A 269 31.61 27.85 11.53
C ALA A 269 31.74 26.38 11.15
N ASP A 270 31.83 25.47 12.11
CA ASP A 270 30.91 24.34 12.11
C ASP A 270 30.84 23.59 13.45
N LYS A 271 29.64 23.10 13.74
CA LYS A 271 29.13 22.31 14.89
C LYS A 271 28.94 23.03 16.23
N GLN A 272 27.77 23.01 16.86
CA GLN A 272 26.49 22.34 16.56
C GLN A 272 25.47 22.92 17.54
N THR A 273 24.22 23.11 17.07
CA THR A 273 22.91 22.99 17.75
C THR A 273 22.00 24.12 17.25
N ALA A 274 21.14 23.81 16.29
CA ALA A 274 19.79 23.27 16.49
C ALA A 274 18.75 24.40 16.59
N LYS A 275 17.72 24.23 15.76
CA LYS A 275 16.43 24.93 15.71
C LYS A 275 16.31 26.01 14.62
N ALA A 276 15.32 25.77 13.75
CA ALA A 276 14.74 26.67 12.75
C ALA A 276 15.41 26.74 11.36
N ASP A 277 15.31 25.66 10.58
CA ASP A 277 15.30 25.76 9.11
C ASP A 277 14.13 24.93 8.56
N ASN A 278 12.93 25.50 8.69
CA ASN A 278 11.79 25.13 7.85
C ASN A 278 10.93 26.36 7.48
N ALA A 279 11.58 27.51 7.34
CA ALA A 279 10.96 28.68 6.78
C ALA A 279 12.06 29.49 6.09
N LYS A 280 11.81 29.88 4.84
CA LYS A 280 12.68 30.73 4.00
C LYS A 280 13.65 30.00 3.06
N ALA A 281 13.09 29.10 2.25
CA ALA A 281 13.52 28.93 0.85
C ALA A 281 12.45 29.43 -0.14
N GLU A 282 11.58 30.35 0.32
CA GLU A 282 10.73 31.16 -0.56
C GLU A 282 11.35 32.55 -0.67
N ALA A 283 12.20 32.74 -1.68
CA ALA A 283 12.42 33.99 -2.41
C ALA A 283 13.72 33.89 -3.21
N LYS A 284 13.66 33.26 -4.39
CA LYS A 284 14.39 33.64 -5.61
C LYS A 284 14.13 32.62 -6.72
N THR A 285 13.03 32.81 -7.42
CA THR A 285 12.82 32.57 -8.87
C THR A 285 11.36 32.94 -9.17
N SER A 286 11.10 34.25 -9.13
CA SER A 286 10.00 34.82 -9.90
C SER A 286 10.48 34.91 -11.34
N GLU A 287 10.44 33.79 -12.06
CA GLU A 287 10.42 33.81 -13.52
C GLU A 287 9.09 33.21 -13.96
N GLY A 288 8.39 33.94 -14.85
CA GLY A 288 7.00 33.72 -15.27
C GLY A 288 6.75 32.45 -16.08
N GLY A 289 7.12 31.28 -15.53
CA GLY A 289 6.76 29.97 -16.04
C GLY A 289 5.53 29.40 -15.32
N LYS A 290 4.69 28.66 -16.05
CA LYS A 290 3.54 27.93 -15.48
C LYS A 290 4.04 27.03 -14.34
N LYS A 291 3.57 27.28 -13.12
CA LYS A 291 3.88 26.43 -11.96
C LYS A 291 3.27 25.04 -12.15
N VAL A 292 3.99 24.00 -11.75
CA VAL A 292 3.60 22.61 -11.93
C VAL A 292 3.64 21.89 -10.58
N ILE A 293 2.70 20.98 -10.38
CA ILE A 293 2.64 20.04 -9.25
C ILE A 293 2.81 18.61 -9.78
N LEU A 294 3.52 17.77 -9.04
CA LEU A 294 3.56 16.33 -9.29
C LEU A 294 2.53 15.66 -8.38
N GLN A 295 1.72 14.77 -8.96
CA GLN A 295 0.84 13.88 -8.22
C GLN A 295 1.46 12.49 -8.21
N MET A 296 1.91 12.01 -7.04
CA MET A 296 2.61 10.72 -6.86
C MET A 296 1.67 9.57 -6.43
N GLY A 297 0.36 9.79 -6.50
CA GLY A 297 -0.64 8.77 -6.19
C GLY A 297 -1.99 9.36 -5.80
N SER A 298 -3.03 8.54 -5.88
CA SER A 298 -4.34 8.78 -5.26
C SER A 298 -4.74 7.51 -4.53
N TYR A 299 -5.18 7.65 -3.29
CA TYR A 299 -5.45 6.55 -2.38
C TYR A 299 -6.89 6.66 -1.85
N ALA A 300 -7.50 5.52 -1.53
CA ALA A 300 -8.83 5.47 -0.93
C ALA A 300 -8.82 5.98 0.52
N ASP A 301 -7.72 5.75 1.23
CA ASP A 301 -7.58 6.06 2.66
C ASP A 301 -6.48 7.08 2.93
N ARG A 302 -6.66 7.85 4.01
CA ARG A 302 -5.66 8.81 4.46
C ARG A 302 -4.37 8.12 4.90
N ASN A 303 -4.47 6.98 5.57
CA ASN A 303 -3.31 6.27 6.12
C ASN A 303 -2.36 5.75 5.01
N SER A 304 -2.91 5.24 3.90
CA SER A 304 -2.11 4.79 2.76
C SER A 304 -1.47 5.97 2.00
N ALA A 305 -2.17 7.11 1.92
CA ALA A 305 -1.60 8.35 1.40
C ALA A 305 -0.45 8.90 2.27
N ASP A 306 -0.61 8.86 3.60
CA ASP A 306 0.43 9.30 4.53
C ASP A 306 1.64 8.36 4.55
N ALA A 307 1.43 7.04 4.40
CA ALA A 307 2.53 6.08 4.22
C ALA A 307 3.35 6.39 2.96
N GLN A 308 2.67 6.71 1.85
CA GLN A 308 3.36 7.14 0.63
C GLN A 308 4.10 8.46 0.84
N ARG A 309 3.48 9.44 1.52
CA ARG A 309 4.12 10.71 1.88
C ARG A 309 5.37 10.50 2.73
N ALA A 310 5.34 9.58 3.69
CA ALA A 310 6.50 9.23 4.50
C ALA A 310 7.61 8.61 3.64
N LYS A 311 7.28 7.70 2.73
CA LYS A 311 8.24 7.14 1.77
C LYS A 311 8.89 8.23 0.91
N LEU A 312 8.12 9.22 0.47
CA LEU A 312 8.63 10.36 -0.29
C LEU A 312 9.51 11.29 0.56
N ALA A 313 9.13 11.53 1.82
CA ALA A 313 9.93 12.33 2.75
C ALA A 313 11.29 11.68 3.04
N MET A 314 11.34 10.34 3.12
CA MET A 314 12.60 9.59 3.22
C MET A 314 13.50 9.75 1.99
N LEU A 315 12.91 9.99 0.81
CA LEU A 315 13.64 10.33 -0.42
C LEU A 315 14.01 11.82 -0.50
N GLY A 316 13.69 12.62 0.53
CA GLY A 316 13.89 14.07 0.52
C GLY A 316 12.86 14.83 -0.32
N ILE A 317 11.77 14.17 -0.75
CA ILE A 317 10.77 14.75 -1.64
C ILE A 317 9.61 15.29 -0.81
N SER A 318 9.48 16.61 -0.82
CA SER A 318 8.41 17.31 -0.11
C SER A 318 7.06 17.06 -0.75
N SER A 319 6.13 16.50 0.02
CA SER A 319 4.78 16.19 -0.45
C SER A 319 3.71 16.43 0.61
N LYS A 320 2.48 16.66 0.15
CA LYS A 320 1.27 16.86 0.95
C LYS A 320 0.17 15.93 0.50
N VAL A 321 -0.69 15.52 1.43
CA VAL A 321 -1.92 14.79 1.13
C VAL A 321 -3.04 15.81 0.96
N VAL A 322 -3.73 15.75 -0.18
CA VAL A 322 -4.87 16.61 -0.49
C VAL A 322 -6.10 15.73 -0.67
N GLU A 323 -7.12 16.00 0.14
CA GLU A 323 -8.41 15.36 0.02
C GLU A 323 -9.19 15.97 -1.15
N ARG A 324 -9.75 15.12 -2.01
CA ARG A 324 -10.64 15.53 -3.10
C ARG A 324 -11.82 14.58 -3.15
N THR A 325 -13.01 15.14 -3.11
CA THR A 325 -14.26 14.41 -3.32
C THR A 325 -14.57 14.39 -4.82
N ASN A 326 -14.62 13.20 -5.41
CA ASN A 326 -14.96 12.97 -6.81
C ASN A 326 -16.31 12.24 -6.84
N GLY A 327 -17.43 13.00 -6.94
CA GLY A 327 -18.77 12.43 -6.77
C GLY A 327 -18.98 11.96 -5.33
N ASP A 328 -19.41 10.71 -5.13
CA ASP A 328 -19.66 10.16 -3.80
C ASP A 328 -18.42 9.55 -3.11
N LYS A 329 -17.25 9.60 -3.76
CA LYS A 329 -16.00 9.00 -3.24
C LYS A 329 -14.96 10.06 -2.87
N THR A 330 -14.49 10.02 -1.64
CA THR A 330 -13.33 10.79 -1.17
C THR A 330 -12.04 10.08 -1.57
N VAL A 331 -11.13 10.80 -2.24
CA VAL A 331 -9.80 10.32 -2.59
C VAL A 331 -8.71 11.20 -2.00
N TYR A 332 -7.66 10.57 -1.47
CA TYR A 332 -6.51 11.23 -0.87
C TYR A 332 -5.35 11.25 -1.87
N ARG A 333 -5.04 12.42 -2.42
CA ARG A 333 -4.02 12.57 -3.45
C ARG A 333 -2.71 13.06 -2.84
N VAL A 334 -1.61 12.36 -3.10
CA VAL A 334 -0.28 12.76 -2.63
C VAL A 334 0.34 13.63 -3.71
N GLN A 335 0.59 14.90 -3.39
CA GLN A 335 1.05 15.91 -4.33
C GLN A 335 2.28 16.63 -3.81
N SER A 336 3.20 17.00 -4.71
CA SER A 336 4.32 17.88 -4.37
C SER A 336 3.87 19.32 -4.16
N ASN A 337 4.77 20.16 -3.64
CA ASN A 337 4.61 21.60 -3.72
C ASN A 337 4.68 22.07 -5.19
N SER A 338 4.15 23.27 -5.45
CA SER A 338 4.24 23.90 -6.77
C SER A 338 5.70 24.26 -7.06
N MET A 339 6.24 23.81 -8.19
CA MET A 339 7.61 24.05 -8.61
C MET A 339 7.67 24.44 -10.09
N SER A 340 8.85 24.85 -10.58
CA SER A 340 9.05 25.10 -12.00
C SER A 340 8.95 23.79 -12.81
N SER A 341 8.67 23.91 -14.11
CA SER A 341 8.59 22.75 -15.01
C SER A 341 9.89 21.94 -15.05
N GLU A 342 11.03 22.62 -14.96
CA GLU A 342 12.36 22.03 -14.95
C GLU A 342 12.61 21.25 -13.66
N ALA A 343 12.28 21.84 -12.51
CA ALA A 343 12.36 21.18 -11.21
C ALA A 343 11.45 19.95 -11.17
N ALA A 344 10.23 20.08 -11.70
CA ALA A 344 9.26 19.01 -11.78
C ALA A 344 9.77 17.80 -12.59
N LYS A 345 10.41 18.05 -13.75
CA LYS A 345 11.03 17.00 -14.56
C LYS A 345 12.18 16.30 -13.82
N ASN A 346 12.98 17.03 -13.06
CA ASN A 346 14.09 16.45 -12.30
C ASN A 346 13.57 15.54 -11.17
N VAL A 347 12.60 16.02 -10.40
CA VAL A 347 11.96 15.23 -9.33
C VAL A 347 11.24 14.01 -9.93
N GLN A 348 10.56 14.16 -11.06
CA GLN A 348 9.91 13.03 -11.74
C GLN A 348 10.91 11.92 -12.12
N LYS A 349 12.08 12.29 -12.68
CA LYS A 349 13.12 11.32 -13.01
C LYS A 349 13.66 10.61 -11.77
N ASP A 350 13.80 11.32 -10.66
CA ASP A 350 14.27 10.74 -9.41
C ASP A 350 13.23 9.74 -8.84
N LEU A 351 11.95 10.12 -8.85
CA LEU A 351 10.85 9.25 -8.48
C LEU A 351 10.81 7.97 -9.33
N GLN A 352 11.06 8.07 -10.65
CA GLN A 352 11.13 6.92 -11.54
C GLN A 352 12.25 5.94 -11.17
N LYS A 353 13.44 6.42 -10.76
CA LYS A 353 14.53 5.56 -10.29
C LYS A 353 14.13 4.75 -9.06
N HIS A 354 13.26 5.31 -8.23
CA HIS A 354 12.73 4.67 -7.03
C HIS A 354 11.44 3.87 -7.27
N ASN A 355 11.08 3.64 -8.54
CA ASN A 355 9.85 2.95 -8.95
C ASN A 355 8.57 3.63 -8.42
N ILE A 356 8.59 4.96 -8.33
CA ILE A 356 7.44 5.77 -7.93
C ILE A 356 6.92 6.52 -9.16
N ASN A 357 5.68 6.18 -9.57
CA ASN A 357 5.02 6.87 -10.66
C ASN A 357 4.56 8.26 -10.22
N SER A 358 4.69 9.24 -11.13
CA SER A 358 4.21 10.60 -10.88
C SER A 358 3.64 11.24 -12.14
N LEU A 359 2.58 12.02 -11.95
CA LEU A 359 1.88 12.75 -12.98
C LEU A 359 2.12 14.26 -12.78
N MET A 360 2.71 14.94 -13.76
CA MET A 360 2.79 16.40 -13.76
C MET A 360 1.42 17.02 -14.10
N ARG A 361 1.01 18.03 -13.35
CA ARG A 361 -0.17 18.86 -13.62
C ARG A 361 0.16 20.32 -13.42
N SER A 362 -0.48 21.22 -14.16
CA SER A 362 -0.40 22.64 -13.85
C SER A 362 -0.93 22.89 -12.45
N ALA A 363 -0.22 23.71 -11.68
CA ALA A 363 -0.76 24.28 -10.45
C ALA A 363 -1.92 25.19 -10.85
N GLN A 364 -3.15 24.82 -10.44
CA GLN A 364 -4.34 25.64 -10.63
C GLN A 364 -4.40 26.77 -9.61
#